data_AF-A0A856M5A1-F1
#
_entry.id   AF-A0A856M5A1-F1
#
_cell.length_a   1.000
_cell.length_b   1.000
_cell.length_c   1.000
_cell.angle_alpha   90.00
_cell.angle_beta   90.00
_cell.angle_gamma   90.00
#
_symmetry.space_group_name_H-M   'P 1'
#
loop_
_entity.id
_entity.type
_entity.pdbx_description
1 polymer ?
#
loop_
_entity_poly.entity_id
_entity_poly.type
_entity_poly.pdbx_seq_one_letter_code
_entity_poly.pdbx_strand_id
1 'polypeptide(L)'
;MGDNTNKYVVSLISVFIAGLIVLIGLMALSGVYAQIEERQSEKRYQAVSTQLGIPKAEILITPSAHDGIYTVKANNRLYLVEFDTSDKKIAHMTEERTN
;
A
#
# COMPACT_ATOMS: atom_id res chain seq x y z
N MET A 1 -8.77 6.45 -58.91
CA MET A 1 -7.61 7.02 -58.20
C MET A 1 -8.09 7.43 -56.82
N GLY A 2 -8.17 6.46 -55.91
CA GLY A 2 -8.75 6.63 -54.57
C GLY A 2 -8.06 5.67 -53.61
N ASP A 3 -8.15 5.98 -52.32
CA ASP A 3 -7.79 5.10 -51.20
C ASP A 3 -6.31 4.94 -50.82
N ASN A 4 -5.57 6.06 -50.70
CA ASN A 4 -4.40 6.09 -49.82
C ASN A 4 -4.67 6.82 -48.49
N THR A 5 -5.63 7.76 -48.46
CA THR A 5 -5.97 8.53 -47.26
C THR A 5 -6.55 7.68 -46.14
N ASN A 6 -7.38 6.67 -46.46
CA ASN A 6 -7.97 5.77 -45.46
C ASN A 6 -6.93 4.92 -44.73
N LYS A 7 -5.86 4.46 -45.41
CA LYS A 7 -4.82 3.63 -44.78
C LYS A 7 -4.05 4.39 -43.71
N TYR A 8 -3.73 5.66 -43.94
CA TYR A 8 -3.02 6.48 -42.95
C TYR A 8 -3.90 6.84 -41.77
N VAL A 9 -5.20 7.10 -41.99
CA VAL A 9 -6.16 7.39 -40.92
C VAL A 9 -6.38 6.15 -40.03
N VAL A 10 -6.57 4.97 -40.63
CA VAL A 10 -6.74 3.71 -39.87
C VAL A 10 -5.46 3.34 -39.10
N SER A 11 -4.28 3.57 -39.70
CA SER A 11 -2.99 3.32 -39.03
C SER A 11 -2.77 4.26 -37.84
N LEU A 12 -3.15 5.54 -37.95
CA LEU A 12 -2.98 6.53 -36.88
C LEU A 12 -3.91 6.25 -35.69
N ILE A 13 -5.16 5.86 -35.96
CA ILE A 13 -6.16 5.51 -34.93
C ILE A 13 -5.71 4.28 -34.12
N SER A 14 -5.12 3.28 -34.79
CA SER A 14 -4.64 2.04 -34.16
C SER A 14 -3.52 2.31 -33.13
N VAL A 15 -2.59 3.22 -33.46
CA VAL A 15 -1.50 3.63 -32.55
C VAL A 15 -2.05 4.41 -31.36
N PHE A 16 -3.05 5.27 -31.60
CA PHE A 16 -3.69 6.05 -30.54
C PHE A 16 -4.43 5.17 -29.54
N ILE A 17 -5.17 4.15 -30.02
CA ILE A 17 -5.88 3.20 -29.15
C ILE A 17 -4.91 2.34 -28.36
N ALA A 18 -3.84 1.84 -28.99
CA ALA A 18 -2.81 1.06 -28.30
C ALA A 18 -2.11 1.87 -27.19
N GLY A 19 -1.78 3.13 -27.44
CA GLY A 19 -1.22 4.04 -26.43
C GLY A 19 -2.18 4.32 -25.28
N LEU A 20 -3.48 4.47 -25.56
CA LEU A 20 -4.51 4.70 -24.55
C LEU A 20 -4.69 3.48 -23.63
N ILE A 21 -4.64 2.26 -24.15
CA ILE A 21 -4.79 1.02 -23.37
C ILE A 21 -3.63 0.83 -22.39
N VAL A 22 -2.39 1.14 -22.81
CA VAL A 22 -1.21 1.06 -21.93
C VAL A 22 -1.29 2.07 -20.79
N LEU A 23 -1.73 3.30 -21.06
CA LEU A 23 -1.93 4.33 -20.04
C LEU A 23 -2.99 3.94 -19.00
N ILE A 24 -4.12 3.39 -19.43
CA ILE A 24 -5.19 2.93 -18.53
C ILE A 24 -4.73 1.72 -17.70
N GLY A 25 -4.00 0.77 -18.30
CA GLY A 25 -3.45 -0.38 -17.60
C GLY A 25 -2.47 0.00 -16.49
N LEU A 26 -1.64 1.03 -16.71
CA LEU A 26 -0.66 1.52 -15.73
C LEU A 26 -1.33 2.25 -14.55
N MET A 27 -2.38 3.03 -14.82
CA MET A 27 -3.19 3.67 -13.76
C MET A 27 -3.96 2.64 -12.93
N ALA A 28 -4.50 1.59 -13.55
CA ALA A 28 -5.22 0.53 -12.85
C ALA A 28 -4.33 -0.25 -11.88
N LEU A 29 -3.08 -0.53 -12.25
CA LEU A 29 -2.11 -1.17 -11.36
C LEU A 29 -1.78 -0.29 -10.15
N SER A 30 -1.56 1.01 -10.36
CA SER A 30 -1.22 1.96 -9.30
C SER A 30 -2.32 2.08 -8.24
N GLY A 31 -3.60 2.06 -8.64
CA GLY A 31 -4.74 2.09 -7.73
C GLY A 31 -4.91 0.80 -6.90
N VAL A 32 -4.57 -0.36 -7.48
CA VAL A 32 -4.65 -1.66 -6.78
C VAL A 32 -3.57 -1.77 -5.69
N TYR A 33 -2.34 -1.33 -5.97
CA TYR A 33 -1.27 -1.32 -4.97
C TYR A 33 -1.59 -0.39 -3.79
N ALA A 34 -2.08 0.82 -4.06
CA ALA A 34 -2.49 1.75 -3.01
C ALA A 34 -3.64 1.19 -2.15
N GLN A 35 -4.61 0.50 -2.76
CA GLN A 35 -5.74 -0.10 -2.04
C GLN A 35 -5.34 -1.31 -1.19
N ILE A 36 -4.34 -2.09 -1.63
CA ILE A 36 -3.81 -3.22 -0.85
C ILE A 36 -3.05 -2.71 0.37
N GLU A 37 -2.20 -1.70 0.18
CA GLU A 37 -1.38 -1.11 1.25
C GLU A 37 -2.26 -0.44 2.33
N GLU A 38 -3.33 0.25 1.92
CA GLU A 38 -4.32 0.86 2.82
C GLU A 38 -5.05 -0.21 3.66
N ARG A 39 -5.51 -1.31 3.05
CA ARG A 39 -6.16 -2.41 3.79
C ARG A 39 -5.22 -3.17 4.71
N GLN A 40 -3.95 -3.32 4.34
CA GLN A 40 -2.94 -3.92 5.23
C GLN A 40 -2.58 -2.98 6.37
N SER A 41 -2.55 -1.67 6.14
CA SER A 41 -2.40 -0.66 7.18
C SER A 41 -3.50 -0.78 8.24
N GLU A 42 -4.77 -0.80 7.84
CA GLU A 42 -5.90 -0.83 8.78
C GLU A 42 -5.90 -2.05 9.72
N LYS A 43 -5.49 -3.22 9.20
CA LYS A 43 -5.36 -4.46 9.99
C LYS A 43 -4.27 -4.36 11.05
N ARG A 44 -3.12 -3.76 10.71
CA ARG A 44 -2.01 -3.53 11.65
C ARG A 44 -2.44 -2.61 12.79
N TYR A 45 -3.12 -1.50 12.47
CA TYR A 45 -3.69 -0.60 13.48
C TYR A 45 -4.70 -1.31 14.39
N GLN A 46 -5.54 -2.20 13.85
CA GLN A 46 -6.48 -2.96 14.65
C GLN A 46 -5.82 -3.97 15.58
N ALA A 47 -4.81 -4.68 15.11
CA ALA A 47 -4.06 -5.64 15.91
C ALA A 47 -3.34 -4.94 17.07
N VAL A 48 -2.66 -3.83 16.82
CA VAL A 48 -1.99 -3.02 17.86
C VAL A 48 -3.01 -2.43 18.84
N SER A 49 -4.11 -1.86 18.34
CA SER A 49 -5.16 -1.27 19.16
C SER A 49 -5.77 -2.29 20.12
N THR A 50 -6.02 -3.50 19.64
CA THR A 50 -6.59 -4.60 20.45
C THR A 50 -5.58 -5.09 21.49
N GLN A 51 -4.30 -5.23 21.11
CA GLN A 51 -3.25 -5.71 22.01
C GLN A 51 -2.93 -4.73 23.15
N LEU A 52 -2.91 -3.43 22.84
CA LEU A 52 -2.57 -2.38 23.81
C LEU A 52 -3.79 -1.81 24.53
N GLY A 53 -5.01 -2.07 24.04
CA GLY A 53 -6.23 -1.43 24.54
C GLY A 53 -6.28 0.08 24.27
N ILE A 54 -5.54 0.57 23.27
CA ILE A 54 -5.42 1.98 22.90
C ILE A 54 -6.21 2.21 21.61
N PRO A 55 -6.97 3.30 21.46
CA PRO A 55 -7.69 3.57 20.22
C PRO A 55 -6.74 3.81 19.04
N LYS A 56 -7.15 3.36 17.83
CA LYS A 56 -6.37 3.49 16.59
C LYS A 56 -5.86 4.92 16.33
N ALA A 57 -6.63 5.93 16.73
CA ALA A 57 -6.29 7.35 16.54
C ALA A 57 -5.08 7.82 17.36
N GLU A 58 -4.72 7.10 18.42
CA GLU A 58 -3.58 7.41 19.29
C GLU A 58 -2.35 6.53 18.99
N ILE A 59 -2.43 5.71 17.93
CA ILE A 59 -1.38 4.83 17.48
C ILE A 59 -0.76 5.42 16.22
N LEU A 60 0.56 5.39 16.14
CA LEU A 60 1.30 5.69 14.91
C LEU A 60 2.18 4.49 14.56
N ILE A 61 1.95 3.89 13.40
CA ILE A 61 2.75 2.77 12.88
C ILE A 61 3.60 3.27 11.73
N THR A 62 4.92 3.12 11.84
CA THR A 62 5.89 3.45 10.80
C THR A 62 6.77 2.24 10.50
N PRO A 63 7.08 1.93 9.23
CA PRO A 63 8.05 0.89 8.91
C PRO A 63 9.40 1.23 9.54
N SER A 64 10.07 0.23 10.11
CA SER A 64 11.42 0.37 10.66
C SER A 64 12.46 0.15 9.57
N ALA A 65 13.75 0.32 9.90
CA ALA A 65 14.86 0.03 9.00
C ALA A 65 15.02 -1.48 8.68
N HIS A 66 14.37 -2.33 9.47
CA HIS A 66 14.37 -3.78 9.30
C HIS A 66 13.10 -4.24 8.56
N ASP A 67 13.29 -5.04 7.52
CA ASP A 67 12.19 -5.60 6.74
C ASP A 67 11.27 -6.44 7.65
N GLY A 68 9.96 -6.19 7.55
CA GLY A 68 8.94 -6.85 8.39
C GLY A 68 8.77 -6.31 9.82
N ILE A 69 9.60 -5.36 10.27
CA ILE A 69 9.48 -4.73 11.60
C ILE A 69 8.89 -3.34 11.47
N TYR A 70 7.93 -3.02 12.34
CA TYR A 70 7.28 -1.73 12.43
C TYR A 70 7.53 -1.09 13.78
N THR A 71 7.87 0.19 13.75
CA THR A 71 7.91 1.02 14.95
C THR A 71 6.50 1.54 15.21
N VAL A 72 6.01 1.31 16.41
CA VAL A 72 4.67 1.68 16.87
C VAL A 72 4.81 2.64 18.04
N LYS A 73 4.35 3.87 17.87
CA LYS A 73 4.26 4.85 18.96
C LYS A 73 2.84 4.92 19.47
N ALA A 74 2.63 4.66 20.76
CA ALA A 74 1.32 4.69 21.39
C ALA A 74 1.46 5.07 22.87
N ASN A 75 0.59 5.96 23.37
CA ASN A 75 0.58 6.40 24.78
C ASN A 75 1.98 6.79 25.31
N ASN A 76 2.69 7.63 24.55
CA ASN A 76 4.05 8.08 24.85
C ASN A 76 5.13 6.98 25.00
N ARG A 77 4.82 5.76 24.58
CA ARG A 77 5.75 4.62 24.51
C ARG A 77 6.05 4.26 23.08
N LEU A 78 7.21 3.64 22.89
CA LEU A 78 7.67 3.15 21.60
C LEU A 78 7.74 1.62 21.66
N TYR A 79 7.26 0.98 20.60
CA TYR A 79 7.27 -0.47 20.47
C TYR A 79 7.84 -0.85 19.11
N LEU A 80 8.60 -1.94 19.07
CA LEU A 80 8.96 -2.63 17.85
C LEU A 80 8.02 -3.83 17.69
N VAL A 81 7.29 -3.86 16.59
CA VAL A 81 6.21 -4.80 16.32
C VAL A 81 6.48 -5.52 15.01
N GLU A 82 6.55 -6.84 15.08
CA GLU A 82 6.57 -7.73 13.93
C GLU A 82 5.18 -8.35 13.79
N PHE A 83 4.60 -8.24 12.59
CA PHE A 83 3.31 -8.85 12.28
C PHE A 83 3.53 -10.23 11.63
N ASP A 84 2.58 -11.14 11.84
CA ASP A 84 2.52 -12.38 11.06
C ASP A 84 2.38 -12.05 9.56
N THR A 85 2.82 -12.95 8.68
CA THR A 85 2.64 -12.92 7.21
C THR A 85 1.28 -12.47 6.69
N SER A 86 0.20 -12.56 7.50
CA SER A 86 -1.14 -12.09 7.16
C SER A 86 -1.50 -10.66 7.63
N ASP A 87 -0.62 -9.95 8.35
CA ASP A 87 -0.86 -8.64 9.01
C ASP A 87 -2.03 -8.61 10.00
N LYS A 88 -2.58 -9.78 10.35
CA LYS A 88 -3.78 -9.92 11.19
C LYS A 88 -3.47 -10.05 12.68
N LYS A 89 -2.23 -10.39 13.02
CA LYS A 89 -1.78 -10.67 14.38
C LYS A 89 -0.36 -10.16 14.57
N ILE A 90 -0.06 -9.76 15.79
CA ILE A 90 1.30 -9.43 16.22
C ILE A 90 2.02 -10.75 16.51
N ALA A 91 3.10 -11.03 15.79
CA ALA A 91 3.95 -12.18 16.01
C ALA A 91 4.93 -11.91 17.17
N HIS A 92 5.51 -10.70 17.19
CA HIS A 92 6.44 -10.27 18.23
C HIS A 92 6.25 -8.78 18.56
N MET A 93 6.39 -8.41 19.84
CA MET A 93 6.27 -7.03 20.30
C MET A 93 7.23 -6.77 21.46
N THR A 94 8.09 -5.77 21.30
CA THR A 94 9.05 -5.32 22.32
C THR A 94 8.84 -3.85 22.60
N GLU A 95 8.72 -3.46 23.88
CA GLU A 95 8.71 -2.06 24.29
C GLU A 95 10.14 -1.53 24.30
N GLU A 96 10.42 -0.49 23.51
CA GLU A 96 11.66 0.25 23.60
C GLU A 96 11.55 1.25 24.74
N ARG A 97 12.37 1.05 25.78
CA ARG A 97 12.59 2.09 26.78
C ARG A 97 13.40 3.20 26.14
N THR A 98 12.76 4.32 25.82
CA THR A 98 13.45 5.60 25.65
C THR A 98 14.16 5.91 26.96
N ASN A 99 15.49 5.77 26.93
CA ASN A 99 16.41 6.08 28.02
C ASN A 99 16.68 7.59 28.05
#